data_AF-A0A5S4TIX7-F1
#
_entry.id   AF-A0A5S4TIX7-F1
#
_cell.length_a   1.000
_cell.length_b   1.000
_cell.length_c   1.000
_cell.angle_alpha   90.00
_cell.angle_beta   90.00
_cell.angle_gamma   90.00
#
_symmetry.space_group_name_H-M   'P 1'
#
loop_
_entity.id
_entity.type
_entity.pdbx_description
1 polymer ?
#
loop_
_entity_poly.entity_id
_entity_poly.type
_entity_poly.pdbx_seq_one_letter_code
_entity_poly.pdbx_strand_id
1 'polypeptide(L)'
;MVTLLDLFSENDQIKKWHQNLIDKKRQLILGLSTSTKALAIASSLEKENKSLLLTSTYGEAERIICDLLSLLGEELVYPFLVDDSPIVEFLMSSQEKIISRVEALRFLSDPSKKGILVCNIAASRLILPSPARFKESI
;
A
#
# COMPACT_ATOMS: atom_id res chain seq x y z
N MET A 1 -24.38 -3.32 8.52
CA MET A 1 -23.51 -3.52 9.70
C MET A 1 -22.45 -2.44 9.62
N VAL A 2 -22.28 -1.62 10.65
CA VAL A 2 -21.28 -0.54 10.67
C VAL A 2 -19.90 -1.14 10.92
N THR A 3 -18.91 -0.78 10.11
CA THR A 3 -17.52 -1.24 10.27
C THR A 3 -16.72 -0.26 11.14
N LEU A 4 -15.57 -0.71 11.65
CA LEU A 4 -14.65 0.18 12.38
C LEU A 4 -14.13 1.33 11.50
N LEU A 5 -14.01 1.09 10.20
CA LEU A 5 -13.68 2.10 9.19
C LEU A 5 -14.75 3.19 9.13
N ASP A 6 -16.02 2.82 9.08
CA ASP A 6 -17.13 3.77 9.07
C ASP A 6 -17.10 4.68 10.31
N LEU A 7 -16.91 4.09 11.50
CA LEU A 7 -16.80 4.84 12.75
C LEU A 7 -15.57 5.76 12.78
N PHE A 8 -14.44 5.30 12.24
CA PHE A 8 -13.23 6.11 12.15
C PHE A 8 -13.43 7.33 11.23
N SER A 9 -14.12 7.13 10.10
CA SER A 9 -14.45 8.18 9.12
C SER A 9 -15.49 9.19 9.63
N GLU A 10 -16.16 8.94 10.75
CA GLU A 10 -17.07 9.91 11.38
C GLU A 10 -16.35 11.08 12.06
N ASN A 11 -15.08 10.92 12.42
CA ASN A 11 -14.29 11.95 13.10
C ASN A 11 -14.06 13.19 12.21
N ASP A 12 -14.35 14.38 12.74
CA ASP A 12 -14.24 15.64 11.98
C ASP A 12 -12.83 15.95 11.46
N GLN A 13 -11.78 15.58 12.20
CA GLN A 13 -10.40 15.75 11.75
C GLN A 13 -10.08 14.82 10.58
N ILE A 14 -10.59 13.58 10.61
CA ILE A 14 -10.43 12.59 9.54
C ILE A 14 -11.22 13.03 8.30
N LYS A 15 -12.47 13.49 8.46
CA LYS A 15 -13.27 14.05 7.36
C LYS A 15 -12.56 15.21 6.67
N LYS A 16 -12.00 16.15 7.45
CA LYS A 16 -11.20 17.27 6.92
C LYS A 16 -9.95 16.77 6.20
N TRP A 17 -9.26 15.78 6.76
CA TRP A 17 -8.11 15.16 6.12
C TRP A 17 -8.48 14.51 4.77
N HIS A 18 -9.56 13.73 4.70
CA HIS A 18 -10.07 13.13 3.48
C HIS A 18 -10.41 14.15 2.39
N GLN A 19 -11.05 15.27 2.75
CA GLN A 19 -11.34 16.35 1.80
C GLN A 19 -10.05 16.92 1.17
N ASN A 20 -9.00 17.04 1.97
CA ASN A 20 -7.71 17.55 1.52
C ASN A 20 -6.89 16.53 0.70
N LEU A 21 -7.24 15.24 0.70
CA LEU A 21 -6.55 14.24 -0.14
C LEU A 21 -6.70 14.56 -1.64
N ILE A 22 -7.86 15.10 -2.03
CA ILE A 22 -8.19 15.47 -3.42
C ILE A 22 -7.24 16.55 -3.95
N ASP A 23 -6.82 17.48 -3.09
CA ASP A 23 -5.91 18.59 -3.43
C ASP A 23 -4.47 18.15 -3.73
N LYS A 24 -4.10 16.89 -3.42
CA LYS A 24 -2.76 16.30 -3.63
C LYS A 24 -1.61 17.14 -3.05
N LYS A 25 -1.87 17.91 -2.00
CA LYS A 25 -0.86 18.67 -1.25
C LYS A 25 -0.19 17.79 -0.20
N ARG A 26 1.04 18.14 0.17
CA ARG A 26 1.76 17.49 1.27
C ARG A 26 1.04 17.77 2.58
N GLN A 27 0.78 16.71 3.34
CA GLN A 27 0.08 16.77 4.62
C GLN A 27 0.88 15.99 5.67
N LEU A 28 0.87 16.47 6.92
CA LEU A 28 1.48 15.81 8.06
C LEU A 28 0.37 15.46 9.06
N ILE A 29 0.24 14.17 9.36
CA ILE A 29 -0.69 13.67 10.38
C ILE A 29 0.14 13.14 11.54
N LEU A 30 -0.19 13.56 12.75
CA LEU A 30 0.47 13.16 13.98
C LEU A 30 -0.54 12.48 14.91
N GLY A 31 -0.04 11.75 15.90
CA GLY A 31 -0.90 11.09 16.91
C GLY A 31 -1.53 9.77 16.46
N LEU A 32 -1.14 9.23 15.30
CA LEU A 32 -1.55 7.89 14.87
C LEU A 32 -0.67 6.84 15.55
N SER A 33 -1.28 6.01 16.40
CA SER A 33 -0.66 4.78 16.91
C SER A 33 -0.66 3.69 15.83
N THR A 34 0.04 2.58 16.06
CA THR A 34 0.30 1.55 15.04
C THR A 34 -0.95 1.06 14.30
N SER A 35 -1.99 0.62 15.01
CA SER A 35 -3.25 0.16 14.38
C SER A 35 -4.07 1.31 13.77
N THR A 36 -4.03 2.49 14.37
CA THR A 36 -4.71 3.67 13.83
C THR A 36 -4.07 4.16 12.52
N LYS A 37 -2.78 3.91 12.29
CA LYS A 37 -2.16 4.13 10.98
C LYS A 37 -2.83 3.29 9.90
N ALA A 38 -3.08 2.01 10.15
CA ALA A 38 -3.76 1.13 9.19
C ALA A 38 -5.18 1.60 8.89
N LEU A 39 -5.95 1.99 9.91
CA LEU A 39 -7.30 2.57 9.74
C LEU A 39 -7.28 3.87 8.92
N ALA A 40 -6.36 4.78 9.22
CA ALA A 40 -6.21 6.01 8.47
C ALA A 40 -5.88 5.71 6.99
N ILE A 41 -4.89 4.86 6.74
CA ILE A 41 -4.49 4.46 5.39
C ILE A 41 -5.65 3.78 4.65
N ALA A 42 -6.34 2.84 5.28
CA ALA A 42 -7.50 2.15 4.71
C ALA A 42 -8.65 3.12 4.37
N SER A 43 -8.94 4.08 5.25
CA SER A 43 -9.99 5.08 5.03
C SER A 43 -9.71 5.99 3.83
N SER A 44 -8.44 6.14 3.42
CA SER A 44 -8.08 6.93 2.23
C SER A 44 -8.69 6.37 0.94
N LEU A 45 -8.98 5.07 0.90
CA LEU A 45 -9.63 4.42 -0.24
C LEU A 45 -11.06 4.91 -0.49
N GLU A 46 -11.70 5.61 0.45
CA GLU A 46 -12.99 6.26 0.19
C GLU A 46 -12.89 7.39 -0.83
N LYS A 47 -11.72 8.04 -0.95
CA LYS A 47 -11.49 9.20 -1.83
C LYS A 47 -10.59 8.90 -3.02
N GLU A 48 -9.64 7.98 -2.86
CA GLU A 48 -8.70 7.59 -3.90
C GLU A 48 -8.85 6.11 -4.24
N ASN A 49 -8.88 5.76 -5.52
CA ASN A 49 -8.96 4.35 -5.92
C ASN A 49 -7.61 3.63 -5.75
N LYS A 50 -6.49 4.35 -5.83
CA LYS A 50 -5.17 3.75 -5.70
C LYS A 50 -4.28 4.59 -4.80
N SER A 51 -3.73 3.95 -3.79
CA SER A 51 -2.79 4.58 -2.85
C SER A 51 -1.46 3.84 -2.87
N LEU A 52 -0.35 4.57 -2.84
CA LEU A 52 0.98 4.03 -2.58
C LEU A 52 1.34 4.33 -1.13
N LEU A 53 1.59 3.28 -0.36
CA LEU A 53 2.15 3.35 0.98
C LEU A 53 3.63 3.01 0.92
N LEU A 54 4.48 3.94 1.35
CA LEU A 54 5.92 3.73 1.45
C LEU A 54 6.34 3.66 2.92
N THR A 55 6.90 2.53 3.35
CA THR A 55 7.42 2.32 4.70
C THR A 55 8.94 2.43 4.73
N SER A 56 9.49 2.61 5.94
CA SER A 56 10.93 2.76 6.14
C SER A 56 11.71 1.46 6.00
N THR A 57 11.10 0.32 6.35
CA THR A 57 11.75 -1.00 6.46
C THR A 57 10.79 -2.10 6.01
N TYR A 58 11.35 -3.25 5.65
CA TYR A 58 10.59 -4.46 5.34
C TYR A 58 9.70 -4.89 6.52
N GLY A 59 10.24 -4.89 7.74
CA GLY A 59 9.49 -5.29 8.94
C GLY A 59 8.30 -4.37 9.27
N GLU A 60 8.44 -3.06 9.04
CA GLU A 60 7.30 -2.13 9.15
C GLU A 60 6.25 -2.40 8.07
N ALA A 61 6.69 -2.74 6.86
CA ALA A 61 5.80 -3.07 5.74
C ALA A 61 4.96 -4.33 6.02
N GLU A 62 5.60 -5.41 6.47
CA GLU A 62 4.91 -6.66 6.85
C GLU A 62 3.85 -6.40 7.91
N ARG A 63 4.21 -5.65 8.95
CA ARG A 63 3.26 -5.35 10.03
C ARG A 63 2.04 -4.58 9.53
N ILE A 64 2.24 -3.53 8.73
CA ILE A 64 1.12 -2.74 8.22
C ILE A 64 0.30 -3.51 7.18
N ILE A 65 0.91 -4.43 6.42
CA ILE A 65 0.19 -5.33 5.52
C ILE A 65 -0.74 -6.23 6.30
N CYS A 66 -0.28 -6.89 7.37
CA CYS A 66 -1.13 -7.72 8.23
C CYS A 66 -2.34 -6.95 8.79
N ASP A 67 -2.10 -5.72 9.27
CA ASP A 67 -3.17 -4.85 9.78
C ASP A 67 -4.15 -4.46 8.66
N LEU A 68 -3.66 -4.11 7.47
CA LEU A 68 -4.50 -3.74 6.31
C LEU A 68 -5.30 -4.92 5.76
N LEU A 69 -4.71 -6.12 5.67
CA LEU A 69 -5.39 -7.35 5.24
C LEU A 69 -6.55 -7.68 6.18
N SER A 70 -6.36 -7.49 7.48
CA SER A 70 -7.42 -7.69 8.48
C SER A 70 -8.59 -6.70 8.34
N LEU A 71 -8.33 -5.51 7.79
CA LEU A 71 -9.33 -4.44 7.62
C LEU A 71 -10.01 -4.45 6.26
N LEU A 72 -9.27 -4.77 5.19
CA LEU A 72 -9.68 -4.59 3.78
C LEU A 72 -9.80 -5.91 3.01
N GLY A 73 -9.22 -7.00 3.51
CA GLY A 73 -9.07 -8.25 2.77
C GLY A 73 -7.91 -8.25 1.77
N GLU A 74 -7.65 -9.43 1.19
CA GLU A 74 -6.54 -9.67 0.25
C GLU A 74 -6.70 -8.95 -1.10
N GLU A 75 -7.93 -8.67 -1.52
CA GLU A 75 -8.20 -8.10 -2.85
C GLU A 75 -7.78 -6.63 -3.00
N LEU A 76 -7.55 -5.93 -1.88
CA LEU A 76 -7.27 -4.50 -1.84
C LEU A 76 -5.86 -4.17 -1.35
N VAL A 77 -5.05 -5.16 -0.97
CA VAL A 77 -3.71 -4.95 -0.44
C VAL A 77 -2.70 -5.65 -1.34
N TYR A 78 -1.79 -4.87 -1.92
CA TYR A 78 -0.82 -5.34 -2.89
C TYR A 78 0.60 -5.12 -2.35
N PRO A 79 1.26 -6.14 -1.77
CA PRO A 79 2.64 -6.03 -1.34
C PRO A 79 3.60 -5.92 -2.52
N PHE A 80 4.57 -5.01 -2.43
CA PHE A 80 5.72 -4.95 -3.33
C PHE A 80 6.97 -4.67 -2.49
N LEU A 81 7.50 -5.74 -1.89
CA LEU A 81 8.57 -5.65 -0.90
C LEU A 81 9.89 -6.18 -1.42
N VAL A 82 10.96 -5.67 -0.82
CA VAL A 82 12.36 -6.06 -1.05
C VAL A 82 13.05 -6.13 0.30
N ASP A 83 13.85 -7.16 0.54
CA ASP A 83 14.65 -7.22 1.75
C ASP A 83 15.55 -5.98 1.88
N ASP A 84 15.61 -5.38 3.08
CA ASP A 84 16.41 -4.18 3.30
C ASP A 84 17.93 -4.45 3.12
N SER A 85 18.35 -5.73 3.19
CA SER A 85 19.70 -6.20 2.90
C SER A 85 19.80 -6.78 1.48
N PRO A 86 20.65 -6.22 0.60
CA PRO A 86 20.82 -6.74 -0.77
C PRO A 86 21.30 -8.20 -0.82
N ILE A 87 22.11 -8.62 0.16
CA ILE A 87 22.59 -10.01 0.24
C ILE A 87 21.43 -10.95 0.56
N VAL A 88 20.55 -10.54 1.48
CA VAL A 88 19.36 -11.34 1.84
C VAL A 88 18.39 -11.40 0.67
N GLU A 89 18.13 -10.28 0.00
CA GLU A 89 17.27 -10.23 -1.20
C GLU A 89 17.76 -11.22 -2.27
N PHE A 90 19.07 -11.26 -2.51
CA PHE A 90 19.66 -12.17 -3.49
C PHE A 90 19.49 -13.64 -3.08
N LEU A 91 19.75 -13.97 -1.82
CA LEU A 91 19.73 -15.34 -1.31
C LEU A 91 18.31 -15.89 -1.05
N MET A 92 17.36 -15.03 -0.72
CA MET A 92 16.01 -15.37 -0.23
C MET A 92 14.91 -14.92 -1.19
N SER A 93 15.25 -14.73 -2.47
CA SER A 93 14.26 -14.46 -3.52
C SER A 93 13.42 -15.72 -3.77
N SER A 94 12.22 -15.75 -3.20
CA SER A 94 11.27 -16.85 -3.39
C SER A 94 10.38 -16.63 -4.61
N GLN A 95 9.80 -17.71 -5.13
CA GLN A 95 8.78 -17.63 -6.18
C GLN A 95 7.56 -16.80 -5.74
N GLU A 96 7.18 -16.87 -4.46
CA GLU A 96 6.09 -16.09 -3.88
C GLU A 96 6.36 -14.59 -3.93
N LYS A 97 7.58 -14.16 -3.60
CA LYS A 97 7.98 -12.74 -3.71
C LYS A 97 7.89 -12.24 -5.15
N ILE A 98 8.27 -13.08 -6.12
CA ILE A 98 8.16 -12.75 -7.55
C ILE A 98 6.69 -12.60 -7.94
N ILE A 99 5.84 -13.57 -7.57
CA ILE A 99 4.40 -13.54 -7.87
C ILE A 99 3.76 -12.28 -7.28
N SER A 100 3.98 -12.01 -6.00
CA SER A 100 3.46 -10.82 -5.30
C SER A 100 3.86 -9.52 -6.02
N ARG A 101 5.11 -9.42 -6.46
CA ARG A 101 5.60 -8.23 -7.20
C ARG A 101 4.98 -8.11 -8.59
N VAL A 102 4.79 -9.22 -9.30
CA VAL A 102 4.09 -9.23 -10.59
C VAL A 102 2.63 -8.82 -10.42
N GLU A 103 1.94 -9.30 -9.39
CA GLU A 103 0.56 -8.92 -9.06
C GLU A 103 0.44 -7.44 -8.72
N ALA A 104 1.36 -6.90 -7.93
CA ALA A 104 1.42 -5.46 -7.66
C ALA A 104 1.62 -4.62 -8.94
N LEU A 105 2.48 -5.07 -9.88
CA LEU A 105 2.65 -4.39 -11.17
C LEU A 105 1.41 -4.50 -12.07
N ARG A 106 0.71 -5.64 -12.04
CA ARG A 106 -0.59 -5.83 -12.71
C ARG A 106 -1.64 -4.88 -12.13
N PHE A 107 -1.73 -4.79 -10.80
CA PHE A 107 -2.58 -3.84 -10.09
C PHE A 107 -2.32 -2.40 -10.54
N LEU A 108 -1.06 -1.97 -10.62
CA LEU A 108 -0.72 -0.62 -11.08
C LEU A 108 -1.18 -0.38 -12.52
N SER A 109 -1.03 -1.39 -13.38
CA SER A 109 -1.32 -1.31 -14.81
C SER A 109 -2.82 -1.33 -15.16
N ASP A 110 -3.67 -1.87 -14.28
CA ASP A 110 -5.11 -2.03 -14.49
C ASP A 110 -5.92 -0.85 -13.93
N PRO A 111 -6.53 0.02 -14.77
CA PRO A 111 -7.29 1.19 -14.30
C PRO A 111 -8.54 0.85 -13.49
N SER A 112 -9.10 -0.36 -13.65
CA SER A 112 -10.31 -0.80 -12.96
C SER A 112 -10.06 -1.22 -11.51
N LYS A 113 -8.81 -1.52 -11.17
CA LYS A 113 -8.44 -2.00 -9.84
C LYS A 113 -8.38 -0.87 -8.81
N LYS A 114 -8.82 -1.19 -7.61
CA LYS A 114 -8.78 -0.36 -6.42
C LYS A 114 -7.93 -1.04 -5.36
N GLY A 115 -7.17 -0.28 -4.57
CA GLY A 115 -6.37 -0.84 -3.48
C GLY A 115 -5.14 -0.03 -3.10
N ILE A 116 -4.35 -0.61 -2.21
CA ILE A 116 -3.17 -0.01 -1.62
C ILE A 116 -1.96 -0.85 -2.00
N LEU A 117 -1.03 -0.23 -2.71
CA LEU A 117 0.29 -0.78 -2.95
C LEU A 117 1.17 -0.47 -1.73
N VAL A 118 1.72 -1.49 -1.08
CA VAL A 118 2.63 -1.31 0.06
C VAL A 118 4.05 -1.65 -0.35
N CYS A 119 4.94 -0.66 -0.27
CA CYS A 119 6.35 -0.78 -0.59
C CYS A 119 7.21 -0.38 0.62
N ASN A 120 8.34 -1.03 0.82
CA ASN A 120 9.41 -0.46 1.65
C ASN A 120 10.35 0.41 0.81
N ILE A 121 11.14 1.26 1.47
CA ILE A 121 12.05 2.19 0.79
C ILE A 121 13.05 1.49 -0.15
N ALA A 122 13.51 0.28 0.18
CA ALA A 122 14.43 -0.47 -0.68
C ALA A 122 13.79 -0.81 -2.03
N ALA A 123 12.49 -1.14 -2.04
CA ALA A 123 11.75 -1.46 -3.26
C ALA A 123 11.66 -0.29 -4.24
N SER A 124 11.66 0.96 -3.75
CA SER A 124 11.63 2.16 -4.60
C SER A 124 12.88 2.32 -5.48
N ARG A 125 13.97 1.60 -5.18
CA ARG A 125 15.25 1.68 -5.89
C ARG A 125 15.38 0.65 -7.01
N LEU A 126 14.39 -0.24 -7.15
CA LEU A 126 14.40 -1.24 -8.18
C LEU A 126 14.10 -0.65 -9.55
N ILE A 127 14.84 -1.12 -10.56
CA ILE A 127 14.54 -0.81 -11.94
C ILE A 127 13.39 -1.71 -12.38
N LEU A 128 12.29 -1.08 -12.80
CA LEU A 128 11.11 -1.76 -13.32
C LEU A 128 11.13 -1.77 -14.85
N PRO A 129 10.52 -2.77 -15.51
CA PRO A 129 10.28 -2.71 -16.95
C PRO A 129 9.38 -1.52 -17.29
N SER A 130 9.45 -1.04 -18.53
CA SER A 130 8.49 -0.05 -19.01
C SER A 130 7.06 -0.65 -19.00
N PRO A 131 6.01 0.15 -18.75
CA PRO A 131 4.64 -0.35 -18.73
C PRO A 131 4.23 -1.06 -20.04
N ALA A 132 4.72 -0.60 -21.18
CA ALA A 132 4.46 -1.25 -22.48
C ALA A 132 5.08 -2.66 -22.54
N ARG A 133 6.37 -2.77 -22.19
CA ARG A 133 7.08 -4.06 -22.19
C ARG A 133 6.48 -5.04 -21.19
N PHE A 134 6.04 -4.56 -20.03
CA PHE A 134 5.37 -5.40 -19.03
C PHE A 134 4.05 -5.96 -19.57
N LYS A 135 3.22 -5.13 -20.24
CA LYS A 135 1.96 -5.57 -20.85
C LYS A 135 2.13 -6.60 -21.97
N GLU A 136 3.22 -6.50 -22.75
CA GLU A 136 3.54 -7.48 -23.81
C GLU A 136 4.00 -8.84 -23.27
N SER A 137 4.47 -8.89 -22.01
CA SER A 137 5.04 -10.09 -21.39
C SER A 137 4.04 -10.91 -20.57
N ILE A 138 2.78 -10.48 -20.51
CA ILE A 138 1.68 -11.09 -19.74
C ILE A 138 0.65 -11.65 -20.70
#